data_AF-A0A0S8GKX4-F1
#
_entry.id   AF-A0A0S8GKX4-F1
#
_cell.length_a   1.000
_cell.length_b   1.000
_cell.length_c   1.000
_cell.angle_alpha   90.00
_cell.angle_beta   90.00
_cell.angle_gamma   90.00
#
_symmetry.space_group_name_H-M   'P 1'
#
loop_
_entity.id
_entity.type
_entity.pdbx_description
1 polymer ?
#
loop_
_entity_poly.entity_id
_entity_poly.type
_entity_poly.pdbx_seq_one_letter_code
_entity_poly.pdbx_strand_id
1 'polypeptide(L)'
;MPIEDIWRKLIPEQIINAPDFAGVYELAGILQDLLYIGHTESLARTIAEINDKKESEYPTVSFFRFHATADHEKEYNELIEEYKQKHNALPPINQQREKTNN
;
A
#
# COMPACT_ATOMS: atom_id res chain seq x y z
N MET A 1 3.62 -2.00 14.33
CA MET A 1 5.09 -1.87 14.14
C MET A 1 5.33 -0.99 12.93
N PRO A 2 6.47 -0.29 12.77
CA PRO A 2 6.67 0.49 11.55
C PRO A 2 6.84 -0.44 10.35
N ILE A 3 6.20 -0.09 9.23
CA ILE A 3 6.43 -0.74 7.94
C ILE A 3 7.92 -0.65 7.57
N GLU A 4 8.43 -1.64 6.83
CA GLU A 4 9.82 -1.61 6.32
C GLU A 4 10.15 -0.22 5.75
N ASP A 5 11.22 0.42 6.24
CA ASP A 5 11.51 1.82 5.94
C ASP A 5 12.06 2.06 4.51
N ILE A 6 12.06 1.01 3.68
CA ILE A 6 12.67 1.00 2.35
C ILE A 6 11.58 0.98 1.29
N TRP A 7 11.48 2.07 0.53
CA TRP A 7 10.68 2.12 -0.70
C TRP A 7 11.31 1.27 -1.80
N ARG A 8 10.52 0.34 -2.33
CA ARG A 8 10.87 -0.52 -3.47
C ARG A 8 10.16 0.00 -4.71
N LYS A 9 10.82 -0.03 -5.87
CA LYS A 9 10.15 0.30 -7.14
C LYS A 9 9.06 -0.72 -7.42
N LEU A 10 7.88 -0.28 -7.84
CA LEU A 10 6.81 -1.16 -8.29
C LEU A 10 7.16 -1.71 -9.70
N ILE A 11 8.03 -2.71 -9.74
CA ILE A 11 8.53 -3.42 -10.93
C ILE A 11 8.72 -4.91 -10.60
N PRO A 12 8.60 -5.83 -11.58
CA PRO A 12 8.65 -7.28 -11.34
C PRO A 12 9.86 -7.76 -10.52
N GLU A 13 11.04 -7.18 -10.76
CA GLU A 13 12.31 -7.57 -10.12
C GLU A 13 12.34 -7.27 -8.62
N GLN A 14 11.51 -6.32 -8.15
CA GLN A 14 11.38 -6.00 -6.73
C GLN A 14 10.21 -6.75 -6.09
N ILE A 15 9.14 -6.99 -6.86
CA ILE A 15 7.93 -7.68 -6.42
C ILE A 15 8.20 -9.14 -6.08
N ILE A 16 9.10 -9.81 -6.80
CA ILE A 16 9.50 -11.21 -6.51
C ILE A 16 10.02 -11.42 -5.07
N ASN A 17 10.46 -10.35 -4.40
CA ASN A 17 10.94 -10.41 -3.01
C ASN A 17 9.83 -10.20 -1.98
N ALA A 18 8.60 -9.95 -2.39
CA ALA A 18 7.46 -9.88 -1.48
C ALA A 18 7.04 -11.31 -1.06
N PRO A 19 6.78 -11.56 0.23
CA PRO A 19 6.38 -12.88 0.70
C PRO A 19 4.94 -13.21 0.28
N ASP A 20 4.63 -14.47 -0.02
CA ASP A 20 3.24 -14.96 -0.09
C ASP A 20 2.69 -15.15 1.33
N PHE A 21 2.55 -14.03 2.04
CA PHE A 21 2.12 -13.97 3.43
C PHE A 21 1.27 -12.71 3.66
N ALA A 22 0.42 -12.74 4.69
CA ALA A 22 -0.44 -11.64 5.03
C ALA A 22 0.36 -10.41 5.50
N GLY A 23 -0.21 -9.22 5.33
CA GLY A 23 0.48 -8.01 5.74
C GLY A 23 -0.19 -6.72 5.31
N VAL A 24 0.45 -5.63 5.69
CA VAL A 24 0.11 -4.27 5.27
C VAL A 24 1.08 -3.79 4.20
N TYR A 25 0.61 -2.93 3.32
CA TYR A 25 1.43 -2.32 2.28
C TYR A 25 1.04 -0.86 2.06
N GLU A 26 2.01 -0.12 1.58
CA GLU A 26 1.83 1.27 1.19
C GLU A 26 2.29 1.47 -0.24
N LEU A 27 1.60 2.34 -0.96
CA LEU A 27 1.96 2.76 -2.31
C LEU A 27 2.32 4.23 -2.30
N ALA A 28 3.33 4.60 -3.07
CA ALA A 28 3.78 5.97 -3.17
C ALA A 28 4.04 6.42 -4.61
N GLY A 29 3.93 7.73 -4.82
CA GLY A 29 4.20 8.39 -6.09
C GLY A 29 5.68 8.49 -6.41
N ILE A 30 6.03 9.11 -7.54
CA ILE A 30 7.43 9.28 -7.96
C ILE A 30 8.25 10.11 -6.97
N LEU A 31 7.60 10.98 -6.19
CA LEU A 31 8.21 11.79 -5.15
C LEU A 31 8.25 11.08 -3.78
N GLN A 32 7.87 9.79 -3.73
CA GLN A 32 7.70 9.00 -2.51
C GLN A 32 6.67 9.59 -1.53
N ASP A 33 5.72 10.36 -2.05
CA ASP A 33 4.52 10.76 -1.33
C ASP A 33 3.56 9.57 -1.18
N LEU A 34 3.08 9.34 0.03
CA LEU A 34 2.19 8.22 0.32
C LEU A 34 0.81 8.45 -0.30
N LEU A 35 0.41 7.54 -1.20
CA LEU A 35 -0.81 7.62 -1.98
C LEU A 35 -1.90 6.67 -1.48
N TYR A 36 -1.50 5.52 -0.94
CA TYR A 36 -2.41 4.46 -0.52
C TYR A 36 -1.81 3.63 0.63
N ILE A 37 -2.68 3.22 1.55
CA ILE A 37 -2.39 2.20 2.57
C ILE A 37 -3.40 1.07 2.35
N GLY A 38 -2.94 -0.18 2.38
CA GLY A 38 -3.80 -1.36 2.28
C GLY A 38 -3.31 -2.52 3.13
N HIS A 39 -4.14 -3.56 3.23
CA HIS A 39 -3.78 -4.85 3.80
C HIS A 39 -4.19 -5.98 2.88
N THR A 40 -3.63 -7.16 3.11
CA THR A 40 -3.89 -8.35 2.28
C THR A 40 -3.51 -9.63 3.04
N GLU A 41 -4.10 -10.74 2.61
CA GLU A 41 -3.71 -12.12 2.98
C GLU A 41 -2.44 -12.59 2.24
N SER A 42 -2.08 -11.92 1.14
CA SER A 42 -0.90 -12.25 0.34
C SER A 42 -0.28 -11.01 -0.28
N LEU A 43 0.86 -10.58 0.30
CA LEU A 43 1.64 -9.45 -0.22
C LEU A 43 2.14 -9.73 -1.64
N ALA A 44 2.68 -10.92 -1.90
CA ALA A 44 3.17 -11.29 -3.24
C ALA A 44 2.08 -11.16 -4.32
N ARG A 45 0.89 -11.73 -4.09
CA ARG A 45 -0.20 -11.69 -5.07
C ARG A 45 -0.75 -10.29 -5.24
N THR A 46 -1.04 -9.59 -4.15
CA THR A 46 -1.64 -8.25 -4.21
C THR A 46 -0.71 -7.24 -4.87
N ILE A 47 0.58 -7.22 -4.55
CA ILE A 47 1.51 -6.27 -5.19
C ILE A 47 1.70 -6.61 -6.67
N ALA A 48 1.73 -7.90 -7.05
CA ALA A 48 1.77 -8.31 -8.46
C ALA A 48 0.52 -7.84 -9.22
N GLU A 49 -0.68 -8.04 -8.66
CA GLU A 49 -1.93 -7.55 -9.25
C GLU A 49 -1.97 -6.02 -9.39
N ILE A 50 -1.44 -5.29 -8.41
CA ILE A 50 -1.32 -3.83 -8.46
C ILE A 50 -0.40 -3.41 -9.61
N ASN A 51 0.73 -4.10 -9.80
CA ASN A 51 1.64 -3.84 -10.90
C ASN A 51 0.98 -4.11 -12.26
N ASP A 52 0.23 -5.21 -12.38
CA ASP A 52 -0.45 -5.57 -13.64
C ASP A 52 -1.55 -4.57 -14.01
N LYS A 53 -2.23 -3.99 -13.01
CA LYS A 53 -3.32 -3.02 -13.19
C LYS A 53 -2.85 -1.56 -13.06
N LYS A 54 -1.55 -1.34 -12.96
CA LYS A 54 -0.97 -0.03 -12.62
C LYS A 54 -1.46 1.07 -13.56
N GLU A 55 -1.41 0.84 -14.86
CA GLU A 55 -1.77 1.85 -15.87
C GLU A 55 -3.25 2.29 -15.78
N SER A 56 -4.15 1.39 -15.37
CA SER A 56 -5.59 1.67 -15.31
C SER A 56 -6.07 2.15 -13.95
N GLU A 57 -5.56 1.58 -12.86
CA GLU A 57 -6.07 1.82 -11.49
C GLU A 57 -5.11 2.62 -10.61
N TYR A 58 -3.81 2.60 -10.90
CA TYR A 58 -2.78 3.22 -10.07
C TYR A 58 -1.74 4.02 -10.91
N PRO A 59 -2.17 4.91 -11.83
CA PRO A 59 -1.29 5.50 -12.85
C PRO A 59 -0.16 6.35 -12.27
N THR A 60 -0.32 6.86 -11.04
CA THR A 60 0.67 7.69 -10.36
C THR A 60 1.59 6.91 -9.42
N VAL A 61 1.31 5.63 -9.15
CA VAL A 61 2.09 4.81 -8.21
C VAL A 61 3.40 4.38 -8.84
N SER A 62 4.50 4.64 -8.14
CA SER A 62 5.86 4.30 -8.58
C SER A 62 6.60 3.38 -7.60
N PHE A 63 6.23 3.42 -6.33
CA PHE A 63 6.90 2.67 -5.26
C PHE A 63 5.89 1.95 -4.37
N PHE A 64 6.39 0.91 -3.72
CA PHE A 64 5.68 0.21 -2.66
C PHE A 64 6.63 -0.11 -1.50
N ARG A 65 6.07 -0.31 -0.31
CA ARG A 65 6.72 -0.94 0.83
C ARG A 65 5.69 -1.78 1.57
N PHE A 66 6.14 -2.73 2.38
CA PHE A 66 5.25 -3.65 3.07
C PHE A 66 5.77 -4.06 4.43
N HIS A 67 4.87 -4.63 5.23
CA HIS A 67 5.19 -5.35 6.46
C HIS A 67 4.38 -6.63 6.52
N ALA A 68 5.07 -7.76 6.59
CA ALA A 68 4.46 -9.07 6.73
C ALA A 68 4.03 -9.27 8.20
N THR A 69 2.74 -9.51 8.41
CA THR A 69 2.14 -9.64 9.75
C THR A 69 0.84 -10.43 9.67
N ALA A 70 0.55 -11.22 10.71
CA ALA A 70 -0.73 -11.92 10.84
C ALA A 70 -1.85 -10.98 11.32
N ASP A 71 -1.52 -9.87 11.97
CA ASP A 71 -2.48 -8.89 12.52
C ASP A 71 -2.75 -7.74 11.53
N HIS A 72 -2.70 -8.01 10.22
CA HIS A 72 -2.70 -6.98 9.17
C HIS A 72 -3.92 -6.05 9.20
N GLU A 73 -5.09 -6.51 9.62
CA GLU A 73 -6.28 -5.65 9.76
C GLU A 73 -6.09 -4.61 10.87
N LYS A 74 -5.56 -5.06 12.02
CA LYS A 74 -5.29 -4.19 13.15
C LYS A 74 -4.22 -3.15 12.78
N GLU A 75 -3.13 -3.61 12.18
CA GLU A 75 -2.03 -2.72 11.77
C GLU A 75 -2.48 -1.73 10.68
N TYR A 76 -3.33 -2.15 9.74
CA TYR A 76 -3.93 -1.24 8.76
C TYR A 76 -4.73 -0.13 9.43
N ASN A 77 -5.59 -0.47 10.40
CA ASN A 77 -6.38 0.53 11.12
C ASN A 77 -5.48 1.51 11.88
N GLU A 78 -4.42 1.02 12.52
CA GLU A 78 -3.43 1.87 13.20
C GLU A 78 -2.74 2.85 12.24
N LEU A 79 -2.29 2.37 11.07
CA LEU A 79 -1.62 3.19 10.05
C LEU A 79 -2.56 4.24 9.44
N ILE A 80 -3.81 3.88 9.18
CA ILE A 80 -4.82 4.80 8.67
C ILE A 80 -5.10 5.92 9.69
N GLU A 81 -5.27 5.57 10.96
CA GLU A 81 -5.52 6.55 12.02
C GLU A 81 -4.31 7.45 12.25
N GLU A 82 -3.09 6.92 12.21
CA GLU A 82 -1.86 7.72 12.27
C GLU A 82 -1.80 8.73 11.11
N TYR A 83 -2.08 8.29 9.88
CA TYR A 83 -2.09 9.16 8.72
C TYR A 83 -3.15 10.27 8.87
N LYS A 84 -4.37 9.91 9.30
CA LYS A 84 -5.44 10.89 9.55
C LYS A 84 -5.05 11.91 10.61
N GLN A 85 -4.43 11.50 11.71
CA GLN A 85 -3.99 12.42 12.76
C GLN A 85 -2.96 13.43 12.26
N LYS A 86 -2.06 12.99 11.37
CA LYS A 86 -0.99 13.83 10.82
C LYS A 86 -1.46 14.75 9.70
N HIS A 87 -2.38 14.29 8.86
CA HIS A 87 -2.77 14.97 7.61
C HIS A 87 -4.21 15.51 7.61
N ASN A 88 -5.02 15.21 8.65
CA ASN A 88 -6.46 15.49 8.72
C ASN A 88 -7.27 14.96 7.53
N ALA A 89 -6.78 13.90 6.88
CA ALA A 89 -7.38 13.29 5.69
C ALA A 89 -6.91 11.84 5.54
N LEU A 90 -7.57 11.07 4.68
CA LEU A 90 -7.07 9.78 4.20
C LEU A 90 -6.01 9.96 3.11
N PRO A 91 -5.19 8.93 2.83
CA PRO A 91 -4.36 8.92 1.64
C PRO A 91 -5.21 9.13 0.37
N PRO A 92 -4.70 9.83 -0.66
CA PRO A 92 -5.48 10.22 -1.83
C PRO A 92 -6.28 9.09 -2.49
N ILE A 93 -5.67 7.92 -2.67
CA ILE A 93 -6.30 6.77 -3.32
C ILE A 93 -7.32 6.10 -2.38
N ASN A 94 -7.04 6.01 -1.07
CA ASN A 94 -8.03 5.53 -0.10
C ASN A 94 -9.27 6.42 -0.10
N GLN A 95 -9.08 7.75 -0.13
CA GLN A 95 -10.18 8.71 -0.17
C GLN A 95 -11.01 8.59 -1.45
N GLN A 96 -10.38 8.35 -2.60
CA GLN A 96 -11.09 8.15 -3.86
C GLN A 96 -11.99 6.90 -3.80
N ARG A 97 -11.49 5.81 -3.24
CA ARG A 97 -12.23 4.54 -3.12
C ARG A 97 -13.42 4.63 -2.18
N GLU A 98 -13.31 5.34 -1.06
CA GLU A 98 -14.47 5.57 -0.17
C GLU A 98 -15.62 6.30 -0.87
N LYS A 99 -15.30 7.26 -1.77
CA LYS A 99 -16.32 8.00 -2.53
C LYS A 99 -17.01 7.17 -3.60
N THR A 100 -16.36 6.14 -4.12
CA THR A 100 -16.96 5.25 -5.14
C THR A 100 -17.85 4.18 -4.54
N ASN A 101 -17.69 3.88 -3.24
CA ASN A 101 -18.47 2.86 -2.52
C ASN A 101 -19.68 3.43 -1.75
N ASN A 102 -19.93 4.75 -1.83
CA ASN A 102 -21.08 5.46 -1.24
C ASN A 102 -21.99 5.99 -2.35
#